data_AF-A0AAV0MRJ4-F1
#
_entry.id   AF-A0AAV0MRJ4-F1
#
_cell.length_a   1.000
_cell.length_b   1.000
_cell.length_c   1.000
_cell.angle_alpha   90.00
_cell.angle_beta   90.00
_cell.angle_gamma   90.00
#
_symmetry.space_group_name_H-M   'P 1'
#
loop_
_entity.id
_entity.type
_entity.pdbx_description
1 polymer ?
#
loop_
_entity_poly.entity_id
_entity_poly.type
_entity_poly.pdbx_seq_one_letter_code
_entity_poly.pdbx_strand_id
1 'polypeptide(L)'
;MAGAINKFFVTSMFMWMAPIGVLFAFNHDWLPGLSQLSPHTLTLLSGLVAVVSVNIVMGFYIYIAMKEPVDKHEPHPGFVAEARASLNKLNKGKATSMVSKKD
;
A
#
# COMPACT_ATOMS: atom_id res chain seq x y z
N MET A 1 -8.89 -12.73 0.63
CA MET A 1 -8.86 -12.24 -0.78
C MET A 1 -9.98 -11.25 -1.11
N ALA A 2 -11.25 -11.51 -0.75
CA ALA A 2 -12.38 -10.63 -1.09
C ALA A 2 -12.24 -9.17 -0.59
N GLY A 3 -11.66 -8.96 0.59
CA GLY A 3 -11.44 -7.60 1.14
C GLY A 3 -10.38 -6.79 0.39
N ALA A 4 -9.35 -7.43 -0.17
CA ALA A 4 -8.32 -6.76 -0.97
C ALA A 4 -8.87 -6.38 -2.36
N ILE A 5 -9.64 -7.28 -2.98
CA ILE A 5 -10.29 -7.04 -4.28
C ILE A 5 -11.25 -5.84 -4.19
N ASN A 6 -12.05 -5.75 -3.12
CA ASN A 6 -13.00 -4.65 -2.96
C ASN A 6 -12.29 -3.30 -2.76
N LYS A 7 -11.19 -3.28 -1.98
CA LYS A 7 -10.34 -2.09 -1.84
C LYS A 7 -9.70 -1.69 -3.16
N PHE A 8 -9.21 -2.66 -3.94
CA PHE A 8 -8.63 -2.42 -5.26
C PHE A 8 -9.67 -1.84 -6.23
N PHE A 9 -10.88 -2.38 -6.23
CA PHE A 9 -11.97 -1.96 -7.11
C PHE A 9 -12.43 -0.54 -6.79
N VAL A 10 -12.67 -0.23 -5.51
CA VAL A 10 -13.05 1.11 -5.07
C VAL A 10 -11.95 2.11 -5.39
N THR A 11 -10.69 1.76 -5.13
CA THR A 11 -9.56 2.65 -5.40
C THR A 11 -9.36 2.88 -6.90
N SER A 12 -9.50 1.84 -7.72
CA SER A 12 -9.48 1.95 -9.19
C SER A 12 -10.62 2.83 -9.72
N MET A 13 -11.83 2.69 -9.17
CA MET A 13 -12.96 3.56 -9.48
C MET A 13 -12.73 5.02 -9.09
N PHE A 14 -12.07 5.32 -7.98
CA PHE A 14 -11.76 6.72 -7.64
C PHE A 14 -10.62 7.29 -8.49
N MET A 15 -9.67 6.45 -8.90
CA MET A 15 -8.51 6.88 -9.70
C MET A 15 -8.89 7.36 -11.10
N TRP A 16 -9.90 6.77 -11.75
CA TRP A 16 -10.42 7.27 -13.03
C TRP A 16 -11.56 8.29 -12.86
N MET A 17 -12.44 8.14 -11.87
CA MET A 17 -13.58 9.05 -11.69
C MET A 17 -13.17 10.44 -11.25
N ALA A 18 -12.14 10.59 -10.40
CA ALA A 18 -11.75 11.90 -9.91
C ALA A 18 -11.17 12.80 -11.03
N PRO A 19 -10.21 12.37 -11.87
CA PRO A 19 -9.73 13.18 -12.98
C PRO A 19 -10.82 13.46 -14.03
N ILE A 20 -11.63 12.45 -14.38
CA ILE A 20 -12.72 12.61 -15.35
C ILE A 20 -13.79 13.56 -14.78
N GLY A 21 -14.12 13.44 -13.50
CA GLY A 21 -15.08 14.29 -12.81
C GLY A 21 -14.62 15.75 -12.72
N VAL A 22 -13.32 15.98 -12.47
CA VAL A 22 -12.73 17.33 -12.53
C VAL A 22 -12.88 17.91 -13.94
N LEU A 23 -12.48 17.18 -14.98
CA LEU A 23 -12.63 17.65 -16.37
C LEU A 23 -14.09 17.92 -16.72
N PHE A 24 -15.01 17.05 -16.28
CA PHE A 24 -16.44 17.19 -16.52
C PHE A 24 -17.03 18.41 -15.80
N ALA A 25 -16.68 18.63 -14.53
CA ALA A 25 -17.16 19.77 -13.75
C ALA A 25 -16.72 21.11 -14.34
N PHE A 26 -15.48 21.18 -14.86
CA PHE A 26 -14.97 22.34 -15.57
C PHE A 26 -15.62 22.54 -16.96
N ASN A 27 -15.94 21.45 -17.67
CA ASN A 27 -16.58 21.51 -18.99
C ASN A 27 -18.08 21.83 -18.93
N HIS A 28 -18.73 21.60 -17.78
CA HIS A 28 -20.17 21.82 -17.60
C HIS A 28 -20.51 23.00 -16.68
N ASP A 29 -19.54 23.90 -16.45
CA ASP A 29 -19.72 25.12 -15.64
C ASP A 29 -20.29 24.87 -14.22
N TRP A 30 -20.04 23.70 -13.64
CA TRP A 30 -20.55 23.33 -12.31
C TRP A 30 -19.95 24.15 -11.16
N LEU A 31 -18.92 24.94 -11.45
CA LEU A 31 -18.26 25.84 -10.51
C LEU A 31 -18.72 27.28 -10.78
N PRO A 32 -19.81 27.74 -10.12
CA PRO A 32 -20.34 29.08 -10.34
C PRO A 32 -19.25 30.11 -10.00
N GLY A 33 -18.86 30.91 -10.99
CA GLY A 33 -17.79 31.92 -10.90
C GLY A 33 -16.58 31.66 -11.79
N LEU A 34 -16.36 30.41 -12.25
CA LEU A 34 -15.31 30.11 -13.23
C LEU A 34 -15.76 30.32 -14.69
N SER A 35 -17.07 30.34 -14.94
CA SER A 35 -17.69 30.55 -16.26
C SER A 35 -17.45 31.94 -16.87
N GLN A 36 -16.98 32.91 -16.06
CA GLN A 36 -16.61 34.25 -16.53
C GLN A 36 -15.15 34.33 -16.99
N LEU A 37 -14.36 33.26 -16.78
CA LEU A 37 -12.96 33.22 -17.19
C LEU A 37 -12.83 32.96 -18.69
N SER A 38 -11.76 33.48 -19.29
CA SER A 38 -11.48 33.20 -20.70
C SER A 38 -11.28 31.69 -20.93
N PRO A 39 -11.67 31.14 -22.09
CA PRO A 39 -11.52 29.72 -22.40
C PRO A 39 -10.09 29.19 -22.24
N HIS A 40 -9.09 30.04 -22.49
CA HIS A 40 -7.68 29.72 -22.29
C HIS A 40 -7.32 29.55 -20.80
N THR A 41 -7.80 30.43 -19.95
CA THR A 41 -7.59 30.35 -18.49
C THR A 41 -8.27 29.12 -17.91
N LEU A 42 -9.49 28.81 -18.37
CA LEU A 42 -10.23 27.60 -17.97
C LEU A 42 -9.49 26.31 -18.30
N THR A 43 -8.89 26.23 -19.49
CA THR A 43 -8.12 25.04 -19.92
C THR A 43 -6.83 24.88 -19.10
N LEU A 44 -6.12 25.97 -18.83
CA LEU A 44 -4.92 25.93 -17.99
C LEU A 44 -5.25 25.55 -16.55
N LEU A 45 -6.33 26.10 -16.01
CA LEU A 45 -6.77 25.84 -14.64
C LEU A 45 -7.28 24.40 -14.49
N SER A 46 -8.09 23.91 -15.43
CA SER A 46 -8.59 22.53 -15.38
C SER A 46 -7.45 21.51 -15.53
N GLY A 47 -6.48 21.78 -16.41
CA GLY A 47 -5.27 20.97 -16.52
C GLY A 47 -4.46 20.94 -15.23
N LEU A 48 -4.24 22.10 -14.60
CA LEU A 48 -3.55 22.18 -13.32
C LEU A 48 -4.28 21.41 -12.21
N VAL A 49 -5.59 21.59 -12.09
CA VAL A 49 -6.42 20.89 -11.09
C VAL A 49 -6.44 19.38 -11.36
N ALA A 50 -6.48 18.96 -12.62
CA ALA A 50 -6.39 17.54 -12.98
C ALA A 50 -5.06 16.92 -12.56
N VAL A 51 -3.93 17.61 -12.81
CA VAL A 51 -2.59 17.14 -12.38
C VAL A 51 -2.52 17.06 -10.85
N VAL A 52 -3.00 18.08 -10.13
CA VAL A 52 -3.04 18.07 -8.65
C VAL A 52 -3.93 16.93 -8.13
N SER A 53 -5.09 16.71 -8.74
CA SER A 53 -6.00 15.61 -8.38
C SER A 53 -5.31 14.25 -8.50
N VAL A 54 -4.59 14.00 -9.60
CA VAL A 54 -3.85 12.73 -9.78
C VAL A 54 -2.78 12.55 -8.70
N ASN A 55 -2.06 13.62 -8.34
CA ASN A 55 -1.03 13.57 -7.29
C ASN A 55 -1.61 13.27 -5.90
N ILE A 56 -2.78 13.83 -5.57
CA ILE A 56 -3.48 13.52 -4.32
C ILE A 56 -3.91 12.05 -4.27
N VAL A 57 -4.51 11.54 -5.36
CA VAL A 57 -4.91 10.13 -5.46
C VAL A 57 -3.71 9.20 -5.32
N MET A 58 -2.59 9.53 -5.98
CA MET A 58 -1.36 8.75 -5.89
C MET A 58 -0.79 8.75 -4.46
N GLY A 59 -0.76 9.90 -3.79
CA GLY A 59 -0.30 10.00 -2.40
C GLY A 59 -1.18 9.19 -1.43
N PHE A 60 -2.50 9.21 -1.63
CA PHE A 60 -3.43 8.43 -0.83
C PHE A 60 -3.26 6.92 -1.06
N TYR A 61 -3.03 6.50 -2.31
CA TYR A 61 -2.73 5.11 -2.63
C TYR A 61 -1.47 4.62 -1.92
N ILE A 62 -0.38 5.40 -1.98
CA ILE A 62 0.88 5.07 -1.31
C ILE A 62 0.67 5.02 0.21
N TYR A 63 -0.09 5.94 0.78
CA TYR A 63 -0.42 5.94 2.20
C TYR A 63 -1.19 4.69 2.63
N ILE A 64 -2.19 4.27 1.85
CA ILE A 64 -2.94 3.03 2.11
C ILE A 64 -2.02 1.81 1.95
N ALA A 65 -1.18 1.78 0.91
CA ALA A 65 -0.23 0.70 0.69
C ALA A 65 0.78 0.56 1.83
N MET A 66 1.24 1.68 2.42
CA MET A 66 2.10 1.67 3.61
C MET A 66 1.37 1.23 4.88
N LYS A 67 0.03 1.28 4.91
CA LYS A 67 -0.79 0.86 6.06
C LYS A 67 -1.23 -0.59 6.00
N GLU A 68 -0.93 -1.33 4.94
CA GLU A 68 -1.05 -2.79 5.01
C GLU A 68 -0.04 -3.30 6.05
N PRO A 69 -0.50 -3.95 7.15
CA PRO A 69 0.43 -4.61 8.04
C PRO A 69 1.16 -5.65 7.20
N VAL A 70 2.49 -5.55 7.11
CA VAL A 70 3.34 -6.61 6.60
C VAL A 70 2.94 -7.84 7.39
N ASP A 71 2.14 -8.69 6.76
CA ASP A 71 1.59 -9.91 7.34
C ASP A 71 2.79 -10.63 7.91
N LYS A 72 2.90 -10.63 9.25
CA LYS A 72 4.02 -11.26 9.93
C LYS A 72 3.83 -12.72 9.59
N HIS A 73 4.59 -13.19 8.61
CA HIS A 73 4.58 -14.58 8.21
C HIS A 73 5.07 -15.33 9.44
N GLU A 74 4.13 -15.83 10.24
CA GLU A 74 4.47 -16.58 11.42
C GLU A 74 5.27 -17.79 10.92
N PRO A 75 6.53 -17.95 11.35
CA PRO A 75 7.35 -19.04 10.87
C PRO A 75 6.61 -20.34 11.14
N HIS A 76 6.49 -21.18 10.11
CA HIS A 76 5.73 -22.43 10.18
C HIS A 76 5.99 -23.13 11.52
N PRO A 77 4.95 -23.48 12.30
CA PRO A 77 5.12 -23.99 13.67
C PRO A 77 6.03 -25.23 13.74
N GLY A 78 6.13 -26.01 12.66
CA GLY A 78 7.09 -27.10 12.51
C GLY A 78 8.55 -26.64 12.46
N PHE A 79 8.87 -25.53 11.80
CA PHE A 79 10.22 -24.97 11.71
C PHE A 79 10.72 -24.47 13.07
N VAL A 80 9.84 -23.84 13.86
CA VAL A 80 10.19 -23.39 15.23
C VAL A 80 10.47 -24.58 16.14
N ALA A 81 9.66 -25.65 16.04
CA ALA A 81 9.87 -26.87 16.81
C ALA A 81 11.17 -27.58 16.41
N GLU A 82 11.46 -27.67 15.11
CA GLU A 82 12.66 -28.30 14.58
C GLU A 82 13.93 -27.50 14.91
N ALA A 83 13.89 -26.17 14.80
CA ALA A 83 14.99 -25.30 15.20
C ALA A 83 15.28 -25.41 16.70
N ARG A 84 14.23 -25.43 17.55
CA ARG A 84 14.40 -25.66 19.00
C ARG A 84 14.96 -27.06 19.29
N ALA A 85 14.52 -28.09 18.57
CA ALA A 85 15.04 -29.44 18.73
C ALA A 85 16.52 -29.55 18.30
N SER A 86 16.91 -28.88 17.22
CA SER A 86 18.29 -28.81 16.74
C SER A 86 19.22 -28.12 17.75
N LEU A 87 18.77 -26.99 18.33
CA LEU A 87 19.51 -26.30 19.39
C LEU A 87 19.70 -27.19 20.63
N ASN A 88 18.66 -27.92 21.04
CA ASN A 88 18.73 -28.83 22.18
C ASN A 88 19.67 -30.01 21.91
N LYS A 89 19.71 -30.53 20.67
CA LYS A 89 20.69 -31.56 20.26
C LYS A 89 22.12 -31.03 20.28
N LEU A 90 22.35 -29.83 19.76
CA LEU A 90 23.65 -29.16 19.80
C LEU A 90 24.12 -28.94 21.24
N ASN A 91 23.23 -28.48 22.13
CA ASN A 91 23.59 -28.22 23.52
C ASN A 91 23.87 -29.51 24.31
N LYS A 92 23.13 -30.60 24.03
CA LYS A 92 23.42 -31.93 24.57
C LYS A 92 24.74 -32.48 24.03
N GLY A 93 24.99 -32.39 22.72
CA GLY A 93 26.26 -32.82 22.11
C GLY A 93 27.48 -32.02 22.61
N LYS A 94 27.30 -30.73 22.92
CA LYS A 94 28.32 -29.87 23.55
C LYS A 94 28.58 -30.24 25.01
N ALA A 95 27.57 -30.67 25.75
CA ALA A 95 27.73 -31.20 27.10
C ALA A 95 28.47 -32.55 27.09
N THR A 96 28.16 -33.45 26.14
CA THR A 96 28.84 -34.76 26.02
C THR A 96 30.30 -34.62 25.55
N SER A 97 30.61 -33.67 24.66
CA SER A 97 31.98 -33.42 24.20
C SER A 97 32.85 -32.68 25.23
N MET A 98 32.26 -31.94 26.17
CA MET A 98 32.98 -31.40 27.33
C MET A 98 33.24 -32.45 28.41
N VAL A 99 32.36 -33.44 28.58
CA VAL A 99 32.56 -34.56 29.53
C VAL A 99 33.64 -35.51 29.03
N SER A 100 33.68 -35.85 27.74
CA SER A 100 34.69 -36.76 27.17
C SER A 100 36.10 -36.18 27.03
N LYS A 101 36.30 -34.87 27.28
CA LYS A 101 37.62 -34.21 27.18
C LYS A 101 38.25 -33.91 28.56
N LYS A 102 37.63 -34.41 29.63
CA LYS A 102 38.08 -34.22 31.02
C LYS A 102 38.67 -35.49 31.66
N ASP A 103 38.73 -36.59 30.91
CA ASP A 103 39.41 -37.83 31.30
C ASP A 103 40.76 -37.97 30.58
#